data_AF-A0A1S1R1N6-F1
#
_entry.id   AF-A0A1S1R1N6-F1
#
_cell.length_a   1.000
_cell.length_b   1.000
_cell.length_c   1.000
_cell.angle_alpha   90.00
_cell.angle_beta   90.00
_cell.angle_gamma   90.00
#
_symmetry.space_group_name_H-M   'P 1'
#
loop_
_entity.id
_entity.type
_entity.pdbx_description
1 polymer ?
#
loop_
_entity_poly.entity_id
_entity_poly.type
_entity_poly.pdbx_seq_one_letter_code
_entity_poly.pdbx_strand_id
1 'polypeptide(L)'
;MKYRIETEEYADTHTVDGVTAPVARTRRVAVPVLPRDWDALAVRAVVGLVLALTLVSITWSTVSIAHLLDGTWTAYLAGGVFDLAWCATLGMAYIVRFRPDRRKVVDRVGWGLLAVTVTAIGLHGYQTGGIAVACIGASVSIAAKTLWWTFGHATRPELTADDKQWVDAQISTASAQLAVASVRRQVARAQDRVTAELLAIEASRRPPVGTVAANDVAPTALPGNPGEALLPVHAAPDVVPREAPQAALDAAPRGAGTAPADPAHSAAQDATRAVVGSTDEAPARTGADLAEQATAPHPPKRPTKQPATRSNRGVAVPRVARATRPAPRTDAELLAVLDALGDAAAGLSVRGAAGHLEIGETRAKRLLTEHAARGQASLSLVKTETAS
;
A
#
# COMPACT_ATOMS: atom_id res chain seq x y z
N MET A 1 -22.10 -26.52 19.30
CA MET A 1 -21.80 -25.39 18.38
C MET A 1 -22.69 -24.21 18.75
N LYS A 2 -22.17 -22.98 18.79
CA LYS A 2 -22.95 -21.77 19.10
C LYS A 2 -23.56 -21.24 17.80
N TYR A 3 -24.83 -20.88 17.83
CA TYR A 3 -25.55 -20.30 16.69
C TYR A 3 -25.95 -18.86 17.04
N ARG A 4 -25.90 -17.98 16.04
CA ARG A 4 -26.45 -16.63 16.11
C ARG A 4 -27.73 -16.64 15.28
N ILE A 5 -28.83 -16.19 15.88
CA ILE A 5 -30.09 -16.06 15.16
C ILE A 5 -30.03 -14.74 14.40
N GLU A 6 -30.02 -14.82 13.08
CA GLU A 6 -30.13 -13.67 12.18
C GLU A 6 -31.50 -13.70 11.50
N THR A 7 -32.12 -12.53 11.38
CA THR A 7 -33.40 -12.38 10.69
C THR A 7 -33.08 -12.11 9.22
N GLU A 8 -33.38 -13.06 8.35
CA GLU A 8 -33.23 -12.93 6.91
C GLU A 8 -34.59 -12.60 6.30
N GLU A 9 -34.66 -11.50 5.55
CA GLU A 9 -35.81 -11.20 4.70
C GLU A 9 -35.73 -12.04 3.43
N TYR A 10 -36.82 -12.74 3.11
CA TYR A 10 -36.99 -13.46 1.87
C TYR A 10 -38.32 -13.09 1.24
N ALA A 11 -38.34 -12.99 -0.09
CA ALA A 11 -39.58 -12.81 -0.83
C ALA A 11 -40.33 -14.15 -0.84
N ASP A 12 -41.56 -14.14 -0.35
CA ASP A 12 -42.49 -15.28 -0.41
C ASP A 12 -43.73 -14.86 -1.21
N THR A 13 -44.35 -15.81 -1.90
CA THR A 13 -45.60 -15.52 -2.63
C THR A 13 -46.78 -15.82 -1.73
N HIS A 14 -47.67 -14.84 -1.55
CA HIS A 14 -48.90 -15.00 -0.78
C HIS A 14 -50.12 -14.80 -1.68
N THR A 15 -51.01 -15.78 -1.71
CA THR A 15 -52.24 -15.74 -2.53
C THR A 15 -53.45 -15.59 -1.64
N VAL A 16 -54.26 -14.56 -1.88
CA VAL A 16 -55.56 -14.33 -1.22
C VAL A 16 -56.60 -14.15 -2.32
N ASP A 17 -57.69 -14.92 -2.27
CA ASP A 17 -58.80 -14.87 -3.24
C ASP A 17 -58.37 -15.00 -4.72
N GLY A 18 -57.33 -15.81 -4.97
CA GLY A 18 -56.81 -16.06 -6.32
C GLY A 18 -55.83 -15.02 -6.85
N VAL A 19 -55.54 -13.95 -6.11
CA VAL A 19 -54.52 -12.95 -6.47
C VAL A 19 -53.22 -13.24 -5.72
N THR A 20 -52.14 -13.53 -6.44
CA THR A 20 -50.81 -13.82 -5.87
C THR A 20 -49.94 -12.57 -5.89
N ALA A 21 -49.42 -12.15 -4.73
CA ALA A 21 -48.51 -11.02 -4.60
C ALA A 21 -47.21 -11.43 -3.89
N PRO A 22 -46.04 -10.87 -4.27
CA PRO A 22 -44.81 -11.06 -3.51
C PRO A 22 -44.89 -10.27 -2.20
N VAL A 23 -44.73 -10.97 -1.08
CA VAL A 23 -44.72 -10.41 0.27
C VAL A 23 -43.36 -10.69 0.89
N ALA A 24 -42.70 -9.64 1.39
CA ALA A 24 -41.47 -9.80 2.16
C ALA A 24 -41.80 -10.46 3.50
N ARG A 25 -41.19 -11.62 3.76
CA ARG A 25 -41.32 -12.32 5.04
C ARG A 25 -39.96 -12.42 5.70
N THR A 26 -39.94 -12.30 7.02
CA THR A 26 -38.74 -12.49 7.81
C THR A 26 -38.71 -13.91 8.36
N ARG A 27 -37.63 -14.66 8.11
CA ARG A 27 -37.35 -15.92 8.82
C ARG A 27 -36.15 -15.77 9.72
N ARG A 28 -36.20 -16.44 10.87
CA ARG A 28 -35.05 -16.56 11.78
C ARG A 28 -34.18 -17.72 11.31
N VAL A 29 -32.99 -17.42 10.80
CA VAL A 29 -32.01 -18.43 10.39
C VAL A 29 -30.95 -18.55 11.49
N ALA A 30 -30.67 -19.78 11.91
CA ALA A 30 -29.58 -20.06 12.83
C ALA A 30 -28.26 -20.13 12.03
N VAL A 31 -27.49 -19.04 12.04
CA VAL A 31 -26.19 -18.99 11.38
C VAL A 31 -25.14 -19.57 12.36
N PRO A 32 -24.35 -20.58 11.97
CA PRO A 32 -23.29 -21.10 12.82
C PRO A 32 -22.25 -20.00 13.07
N VAL A 33 -22.00 -19.68 14.34
CA VAL A 33 -20.96 -18.71 14.70
C VAL A 33 -19.61 -19.41 14.58
N LEU A 34 -18.75 -18.89 13.71
CA LEU A 34 -17.38 -19.39 13.61
C LEU A 34 -16.74 -19.32 15.00
N PRO A 35 -16.22 -20.42 15.55
CA PRO A 35 -15.63 -20.42 16.89
C PRO A 35 -14.54 -19.34 16.94
N ARG A 36 -14.47 -18.64 18.07
CA ARG A 36 -13.49 -17.57 18.24
C ARG A 36 -12.10 -18.17 18.06
N ASP A 37 -11.37 -17.61 17.10
CA ASP A 37 -10.04 -18.08 16.73
C ASP A 37 -9.03 -17.62 17.80
N TRP A 38 -8.92 -18.44 18.85
CA TRP A 38 -7.98 -18.23 19.95
C TRP A 38 -6.53 -18.26 19.46
N ASP A 39 -6.25 -19.03 18.40
CA ASP A 39 -4.93 -19.10 17.78
C ASP A 39 -4.59 -17.77 17.12
N ALA A 40 -5.53 -17.17 16.37
CA ALA A 40 -5.33 -15.83 15.82
C ALA A 40 -5.11 -14.77 16.92
N LEU A 41 -5.78 -14.89 18.07
CA LEU A 41 -5.56 -13.97 19.19
C LEU A 41 -4.16 -14.17 19.81
N ALA A 42 -3.74 -15.43 20.03
CA ALA A 42 -2.41 -15.76 20.54
C ALA A 42 -1.31 -15.26 19.60
N VAL A 43 -1.47 -15.48 18.29
CA VAL A 43 -0.55 -14.97 17.26
C VAL A 43 -0.47 -13.44 17.31
N ARG A 44 -1.61 -12.74 17.42
CA ARG A 44 -1.62 -11.27 17.54
C ARG A 44 -0.92 -10.80 18.82
N ALA A 45 -1.11 -11.48 19.94
CA ALA A 45 -0.44 -11.17 21.20
C ALA A 45 1.07 -11.35 21.09
N VAL A 46 1.53 -12.48 20.52
CA VAL A 46 2.95 -12.74 20.28
C VAL A 46 3.55 -11.70 19.33
N VAL A 47 2.87 -11.38 18.23
CA VAL A 47 3.32 -10.33 17.30
C VAL A 47 3.40 -8.97 18.01
N GLY A 48 2.40 -8.63 18.83
CA GLY A 48 2.40 -7.41 19.63
C GLY A 48 3.60 -7.32 20.58
N LEU A 49 3.90 -8.42 21.29
CA LEU A 49 5.05 -8.52 22.18
C LEU A 49 6.37 -8.35 21.42
N VAL A 50 6.51 -9.02 20.28
CA VAL A 50 7.70 -8.92 19.41
C VAL A 50 7.88 -7.48 18.91
N LEU A 51 6.80 -6.80 18.51
CA LEU A 51 6.84 -5.40 18.09
C LEU A 51 7.24 -4.46 19.23
N ALA A 52 6.70 -4.67 20.43
CA ALA A 52 7.07 -3.89 21.62
C ALA A 52 8.56 -4.04 21.95
N LEU A 53 9.08 -5.28 21.95
CA LEU A 53 10.51 -5.55 22.15
C LEU A 53 11.37 -4.89 21.07
N THR A 54 10.90 -4.90 19.82
CA THR A 54 11.58 -4.24 18.70
C THR A 54 11.66 -2.73 18.92
N LEU A 55 10.59 -2.08 19.39
CA LEU A 55 10.58 -0.64 19.69
C LEU A 55 11.54 -0.27 20.82
N VAL A 56 11.60 -1.08 21.88
CA VAL A 56 12.57 -0.89 22.97
C VAL A 56 13.99 -1.03 22.44
N SER A 57 14.25 -2.06 21.61
CA SER A 57 15.56 -2.25 20.98
C SER A 57 15.97 -1.08 20.11
N ILE A 58 15.05 -0.53 19.30
CA ILE A 58 15.28 0.64 18.42
C ILE A 58 15.62 1.88 19.25
N THR A 59 14.84 2.14 20.30
CA THR A 59 15.08 3.29 21.18
C THR A 59 16.47 3.21 21.79
N TRP A 60 16.87 2.03 22.26
CA TRP A 60 18.19 1.80 22.84
C TRP A 60 19.32 1.88 21.80
N SER A 61 19.17 1.28 20.62
CA SER A 61 20.18 1.34 19.55
C SER A 61 20.38 2.76 19.05
N THR A 62 19.30 3.51 18.83
CA THR A 62 19.36 4.92 18.42
C THR A 62 20.13 5.76 19.45
N VAL A 63 19.83 5.61 20.75
CA VAL A 63 20.55 6.33 21.82
C VAL A 63 22.03 5.94 21.86
N SER A 64 22.34 4.64 21.75
CA SER A 64 23.72 4.15 21.75
C SER A 64 24.54 4.65 20.56
N ILE A 65 23.96 4.67 19.35
CA ILE A 65 24.62 5.19 18.14
C ILE A 65 24.80 6.71 18.25
N ALA A 66 23.81 7.41 18.79
CA ALA A 66 23.89 8.84 18.98
C ALA A 66 25.06 9.22 19.90
N HIS A 67 25.21 8.53 21.03
CA HIS A 67 26.32 8.77 21.95
C HIS A 67 27.70 8.40 21.38
N LEU A 68 27.80 7.46 20.44
CA LEU A 68 29.05 7.20 19.70
C LEU A 68 29.50 8.35 18.80
N LEU A 69 28.57 9.21 18.38
CA LEU A 69 28.77 10.30 17.44
C LEU A 69 28.58 11.66 18.14
N ASP A 70 29.07 11.74 19.37
CA ASP A 70 29.05 12.92 20.25
C ASP A 70 27.65 13.46 20.58
N GLY A 71 26.61 12.62 20.49
CA GLY A 71 25.25 13.00 20.87
C GLY A 71 24.63 14.10 20.01
N THR A 72 25.19 14.37 18.84
CA THR A 72 24.65 15.38 17.93
C THR A 72 23.27 14.98 17.42
N TRP A 73 22.40 15.97 17.13
CA TRP A 73 21.07 15.68 16.57
C TRP A 73 21.15 14.84 15.29
N THR A 74 22.19 15.07 14.48
CA THR A 74 22.49 14.32 13.25
C THR A 74 22.80 12.86 13.53
N ALA A 75 23.37 12.55 14.69
CA ALA A 75 23.65 11.18 15.08
C ALA A 75 22.37 10.41 15.46
N TYR A 76 21.44 11.07 16.16
CA TYR A 76 20.10 10.50 16.41
C TYR A 76 19.35 10.23 15.10
N LEU A 77 19.45 11.12 14.12
CA LEU A 77 18.90 10.86 12.79
C LEU A 77 19.55 9.66 12.10
N ALA A 78 20.89 9.56 12.15
CA ALA A 78 21.61 8.45 11.54
C ALA A 78 21.21 7.10 12.16
N GLY A 79 21.10 7.04 13.49
CA GLY A 79 20.57 5.87 14.22
C GLY A 79 19.13 5.55 13.80
N GLY A 80 18.26 6.56 13.74
CA GLY A 80 16.86 6.38 13.32
C GLY A 80 16.71 5.88 11.89
N VAL A 81 17.49 6.39 10.93
CA VAL A 81 17.48 5.91 9.53
C VAL A 81 17.94 4.45 9.46
N PHE A 82 18.94 4.09 10.26
CA PHE A 82 19.41 2.71 10.34
C PHE A 82 18.33 1.77 10.90
N ASP A 83 17.66 2.16 11.98
CA ASP A 83 16.56 1.39 12.56
C ASP A 83 15.34 1.29 11.62
N LEU A 84 15.08 2.33 10.82
CA LEU A 84 14.06 2.27 9.76
C LEU A 84 14.45 1.27 8.66
N ALA A 85 15.72 1.23 8.24
CA ALA A 85 16.20 0.23 7.30
C ALA A 85 16.05 -1.19 7.87
N TRP A 86 16.36 -1.38 9.16
CA TRP A 86 16.13 -2.62 9.87
C TRP A 86 14.66 -3.05 9.86
N CYS A 87 13.75 -2.16 10.28
CA CYS A 87 12.30 -2.37 10.24
C CYS A 87 11.80 -2.71 8.83
N ALA A 88 12.31 -2.02 7.80
CA ALA A 88 11.96 -2.30 6.42
C ALA A 88 12.36 -3.74 6.00
N THR A 89 13.52 -4.24 6.47
CA THR A 89 13.90 -5.65 6.21
C THR A 89 12.99 -6.65 6.92
N LEU A 90 12.56 -6.37 8.16
CA LEU A 90 11.61 -7.23 8.88
C LEU A 90 10.24 -7.24 8.19
N GLY A 91 9.74 -6.06 7.80
CA GLY A 91 8.51 -5.92 7.03
C GLY A 91 8.58 -6.66 5.70
N MET A 92 9.69 -6.52 4.97
CA MET A 92 9.90 -7.27 3.73
C MET A 92 9.95 -8.78 3.97
N ALA A 93 10.64 -9.25 5.02
CA ALA A 93 10.71 -10.67 5.37
C ALA A 93 9.31 -11.26 5.66
N TYR A 94 8.45 -10.47 6.29
CA TYR A 94 7.05 -10.81 6.53
C TYR A 94 6.23 -10.88 5.23
N ILE A 95 6.37 -9.89 4.34
CA ILE A 95 5.69 -9.88 3.04
C ILE A 95 6.10 -11.08 2.18
N VAL A 96 7.40 -11.41 2.14
CA VAL A 96 7.92 -12.52 1.34
C VAL A 96 7.88 -13.87 2.06
N ARG A 97 7.14 -14.00 3.17
CA ARG A 97 7.14 -15.23 3.99
C ARG A 97 6.75 -16.50 3.21
N PHE A 98 5.91 -16.35 2.18
CA PHE A 98 5.46 -17.43 1.30
C PHE A 98 6.35 -17.64 0.06
N ARG A 99 7.45 -16.88 -0.10
CA ARG A 99 8.38 -17.00 -1.24
C ARG A 99 9.79 -17.32 -0.73
N PRO A 100 10.14 -18.61 -0.55
CA PRO A 100 11.37 -19.01 0.11
C PRO A 100 12.63 -18.47 -0.58
N ASP A 101 12.62 -18.38 -1.92
CA ASP A 101 13.78 -17.90 -2.67
C ASP A 101 14.05 -16.40 -2.47
N ARG A 102 12.99 -15.59 -2.41
CA ARG A 102 13.10 -14.16 -2.11
C ARG A 102 13.46 -13.92 -0.65
N ARG A 103 12.91 -14.75 0.25
CA ARG A 103 13.18 -14.65 1.69
C ARG A 103 14.66 -14.86 2.03
N LYS A 104 15.36 -15.79 1.36
CA LYS A 104 16.81 -16.01 1.59
C LYS A 104 17.63 -14.72 1.43
N VAL A 105 17.31 -13.89 0.44
CA VAL A 105 18.02 -12.62 0.20
C VAL A 105 17.72 -11.63 1.32
N VAL A 106 16.45 -11.48 1.69
CA VAL A 106 16.03 -10.58 2.77
C VAL A 106 16.62 -11.01 4.11
N ASP A 107 16.66 -12.32 4.38
CA ASP A 107 17.26 -12.87 5.59
C ASP A 107 18.76 -12.55 5.65
N ARG A 108 19.52 -12.72 4.55
CA ARG A 108 20.94 -12.35 4.50
C ARG A 108 21.18 -10.87 4.76
N VAL A 109 20.41 -9.99 4.12
CA VAL A 109 20.50 -8.54 4.36
C VAL A 109 20.18 -8.22 5.82
N GLY A 110 19.13 -8.85 6.35
CA GLY A 110 18.74 -8.71 7.75
C GLY A 110 19.72 -9.34 8.75
N TRP A 111 20.60 -10.28 8.36
CA TRP A 111 21.70 -10.72 9.22
C TRP A 111 22.90 -9.79 9.11
N GLY A 112 23.17 -9.24 7.92
CA GLY A 112 24.21 -8.23 7.72
C GLY A 112 23.95 -6.96 8.53
N LEU A 113 22.73 -6.42 8.49
CA LEU A 113 22.36 -5.27 9.31
C LEU A 113 22.50 -5.58 10.81
N LEU A 114 22.14 -6.80 11.26
CA LEU A 114 22.26 -7.19 12.68
C LEU A 114 23.73 -7.14 13.11
N ALA A 115 24.61 -7.69 12.29
CA ALA A 115 26.04 -7.71 12.59
C ALA A 115 26.58 -6.28 12.74
N VAL A 116 26.14 -5.35 11.88
CA VAL A 116 26.48 -3.93 12.00
C VAL A 116 25.95 -3.33 13.31
N THR A 117 24.68 -3.57 13.67
CA THR A 117 24.09 -3.09 14.92
C THR A 117 24.84 -3.60 16.14
N VAL A 118 25.07 -4.92 16.21
CA VAL A 118 25.76 -5.58 17.31
C VAL A 118 27.18 -5.07 17.45
N THR A 119 27.88 -4.85 16.33
CA THR A 119 29.24 -4.28 16.34
C THR A 119 29.23 -2.85 16.87
N ALA A 120 28.29 -2.02 16.44
CA ALA A 120 28.17 -0.63 16.91
C ALA A 120 27.84 -0.56 18.41
N ILE A 121 26.84 -1.32 18.87
CA ILE A 121 26.47 -1.39 20.29
C ILE A 121 27.62 -1.95 21.12
N GLY A 122 28.29 -2.99 20.63
CA GLY A 122 29.42 -3.60 21.30
C GLY A 122 30.58 -2.63 21.49
N LEU A 123 30.92 -1.88 20.44
CA LEU A 123 31.98 -0.86 20.50
C LEU A 123 31.61 0.29 21.45
N HIS A 124 30.35 0.74 21.43
CA HIS A 124 29.88 1.78 22.35
C HIS A 124 29.93 1.31 23.81
N GLY A 125 29.34 0.15 24.09
CA GLY A 125 29.30 -0.40 25.45
C GLY A 125 30.70 -0.64 26.00
N TYR A 126 31.64 -1.07 25.15
CA TYR A 126 33.04 -1.22 25.53
C TYR A 126 33.67 0.10 25.97
N GLN A 127 33.37 1.21 25.27
CA GLN A 127 33.89 2.53 25.58
C GLN A 127 33.25 3.17 26.82
N THR A 128 31.95 2.93 27.08
CA THR A 128 31.20 3.66 28.13
C THR A 128 30.92 2.88 29.41
N GLY A 129 30.76 1.56 29.34
CA GLY A 129 30.27 0.74 30.46
C GLY A 129 30.98 -0.60 30.63
N GLY A 130 32.04 -0.85 29.86
CA GLY A 130 32.78 -2.10 29.87
C GLY A 130 32.09 -3.25 29.12
N ILE A 131 32.77 -4.40 29.10
CA ILE A 131 32.38 -5.57 28.31
C ILE A 131 30.98 -6.09 28.69
N ALA A 132 30.60 -6.01 29.97
CA ALA A 132 29.30 -6.49 30.43
C ALA A 132 28.13 -5.72 29.78
N VAL A 133 28.21 -4.39 29.74
CA VAL A 133 27.17 -3.54 29.12
C VAL A 133 27.11 -3.76 27.62
N ALA A 134 28.27 -3.91 26.96
CA ALA A 134 28.36 -4.25 25.54
C ALA A 134 27.66 -5.57 25.20
N CYS A 135 27.92 -6.63 25.99
CA CYS A 135 27.32 -7.94 25.79
C CYS A 135 25.79 -7.92 25.99
N ILE A 136 25.32 -7.25 27.05
CA ILE A 136 23.88 -7.14 27.33
C ILE A 136 23.18 -6.39 26.19
N GLY A 137 23.68 -5.24 25.77
CA GLY A 137 23.11 -4.48 24.66
C GLY A 137 23.06 -5.27 23.34
N ALA A 138 24.15 -5.95 22.99
CA ALA A 138 24.22 -6.78 21.79
C ALA A 138 23.23 -7.96 21.82
N SER A 139 23.08 -8.60 22.99
CA SER A 139 22.21 -9.77 23.16
C SER A 139 20.73 -9.48 22.90
N VAL A 140 20.26 -8.27 23.24
CA VAL A 140 18.85 -7.88 23.02
C VAL A 140 18.53 -7.83 21.53
N SER A 141 19.40 -7.26 20.70
CA SER A 141 19.18 -7.22 19.24
C SER A 141 19.23 -8.61 18.62
N ILE A 142 20.14 -9.47 19.09
CA ILE A 142 20.21 -10.87 18.65
C ILE A 142 18.92 -11.60 19.02
N ALA A 143 18.46 -11.47 20.27
CA ALA A 143 17.23 -12.10 20.76
C ALA A 143 15.98 -11.63 19.97
N ALA A 144 15.88 -10.34 19.68
CA ALA A 144 14.79 -9.81 18.86
C ALA A 144 14.80 -10.41 17.44
N LYS A 145 15.98 -10.50 16.80
CA LYS A 145 16.11 -11.08 15.46
C LYS A 145 15.82 -12.58 15.44
N THR A 146 16.34 -13.34 16.41
CA THR A 146 16.09 -14.78 16.51
C THR A 146 14.61 -15.03 16.76
N LEU A 147 13.94 -14.24 17.60
CA LEU A 147 12.50 -14.37 17.83
C LEU A 147 11.68 -14.14 16.55
N TRP A 148 12.02 -13.12 15.74
CA TRP A 148 11.42 -12.90 14.42
C TRP A 148 11.68 -14.06 13.45
N TRP A 149 12.90 -14.58 13.45
CA TRP A 149 13.27 -15.70 12.59
C TRP A 149 12.49 -16.98 12.97
N THR A 150 12.42 -17.30 14.25
CA THR A 150 11.66 -18.43 14.81
C THR A 150 10.17 -18.26 14.55
N PHE A 151 9.59 -17.08 14.80
CA PHE A 151 8.18 -16.80 14.49
C PHE A 151 7.88 -17.00 13.00
N GLY A 152 8.76 -16.49 12.14
CA GLY A 152 8.64 -16.66 10.70
C GLY A 152 8.87 -18.11 10.24
N HIS A 153 9.46 -18.97 11.06
CA HIS A 153 9.62 -20.39 10.77
C HIS A 153 8.39 -21.19 11.25
N ALA A 154 7.95 -20.95 12.49
CA ALA A 154 6.80 -21.61 13.11
C ALA A 154 5.47 -21.32 12.40
N THR A 155 5.34 -20.15 11.74
CA THR A 155 4.14 -19.79 10.99
C THR A 155 4.12 -20.31 9.54
N ARG A 156 5.13 -21.08 9.12
CA ARG A 156 5.13 -21.70 7.80
C ARG A 156 4.33 -23.00 7.84
N PRO A 157 3.27 -23.13 7.03
CA PRO A 157 2.62 -24.42 6.87
C PRO A 157 3.59 -25.41 6.21
N GLU A 158 3.66 -26.62 6.76
CA GLU A 158 4.34 -27.75 6.14
C GLU A 158 3.46 -28.23 4.98
N LEU A 159 3.87 -27.90 3.76
CA LEU A 159 3.21 -28.34 2.53
C LEU A 159 4.01 -29.48 1.92
N THR A 160 3.33 -30.46 1.36
CA THR A 160 3.98 -31.48 0.51
C THR A 160 4.66 -30.81 -0.68
N ALA A 161 5.63 -31.48 -1.29
CA ALA A 161 6.35 -30.92 -2.45
C ALA A 161 5.38 -30.56 -3.60
N ASP A 162 4.35 -31.38 -3.80
CA ASP A 162 3.35 -31.20 -4.85
C ASP A 162 2.40 -30.04 -4.53
N ASP A 163 1.90 -29.95 -3.29
CA ASP A 163 1.04 -28.83 -2.86
C ASP A 163 1.80 -27.51 -2.93
N LYS A 164 3.09 -27.52 -2.59
CA LYS A 164 3.94 -26.33 -2.70
C LYS A 164 4.06 -25.87 -4.15
N GLN A 165 4.28 -26.78 -5.10
CA GLN A 165 4.33 -26.44 -6.52
C GLN A 165 2.99 -25.87 -7.01
N TRP A 166 1.88 -26.47 -6.58
CA TRP A 166 0.54 -25.98 -6.91
C TRP A 166 0.28 -24.58 -6.34
N VAL A 167 0.60 -24.33 -5.07
CA VAL A 167 0.47 -23.00 -4.44
C VAL A 167 1.36 -21.98 -5.14
N ASP A 168 2.60 -22.34 -5.45
CA ASP A 168 3.53 -21.47 -6.17
C ASP A 168 2.99 -21.11 -7.57
N ALA A 169 2.36 -22.06 -8.28
CA ALA A 169 1.70 -21.82 -9.56
C ALA A 169 0.50 -20.87 -9.43
N GLN A 170 -0.32 -21.04 -8.39
CA GLN A 170 -1.46 -20.15 -8.12
C GLN A 170 -1.03 -18.73 -7.76
N ILE A 171 0.00 -18.60 -6.91
CA ILE A 171 0.59 -17.30 -6.57
C ILE A 171 1.18 -16.63 -7.81
N SER A 172 1.83 -17.40 -8.70
CA SER A 172 2.40 -16.91 -9.95
C SER A 172 1.30 -16.36 -10.87
N THR A 173 0.23 -17.13 -11.07
CA THR A 173 -0.94 -16.74 -11.89
C THR A 173 -1.59 -15.46 -11.35
N ALA A 174 -1.87 -15.40 -10.04
CA ALA A 174 -2.44 -14.20 -9.43
C ALA A 174 -1.51 -12.97 -9.55
N SER A 175 -0.20 -13.18 -9.40
CA SER A 175 0.79 -12.10 -9.56
C SER A 175 0.83 -11.59 -11.00
N ALA A 176 0.73 -12.49 -11.98
CA ALA A 176 0.67 -12.13 -13.39
C ALA A 176 -0.59 -11.31 -13.70
N GLN A 177 -1.75 -11.72 -13.18
CA GLN A 177 -3.00 -10.98 -13.32
C GLN A 177 -2.91 -9.57 -12.72
N LEU A 178 -2.37 -9.42 -11.51
CA LEU A 178 -2.16 -8.11 -10.89
C LEU A 178 -1.18 -7.24 -11.68
N ALA A 179 -0.09 -7.82 -12.20
CA ALA A 179 0.86 -7.11 -13.04
C ALA A 179 0.18 -6.59 -14.32
N VAL A 180 -0.57 -7.44 -15.01
CA VAL A 180 -1.35 -7.06 -16.21
C VAL A 180 -2.36 -5.96 -15.88
N ALA A 181 -3.10 -6.05 -14.77
CA ALA A 181 -4.04 -5.02 -14.36
C ALA A 181 -3.34 -3.68 -14.07
N SER A 182 -2.17 -3.70 -13.44
CA SER A 182 -1.37 -2.51 -13.15
C SER A 182 -0.86 -1.83 -14.43
N VAL A 183 -0.39 -2.62 -15.40
CA VAL A 183 0.05 -2.12 -16.71
C VAL A 183 -1.13 -1.55 -17.48
N ARG A 184 -2.29 -2.24 -17.52
CA ARG A 184 -3.51 -1.72 -18.14
C ARG A 184 -3.92 -0.37 -17.56
N ARG A 185 -3.83 -0.21 -16.24
CA ARG A 185 -4.13 1.08 -15.58
C ARG A 185 -3.13 2.18 -15.95
N GLN A 186 -1.85 1.85 -16.12
CA GLN A 186 -0.85 2.81 -16.58
C GLN A 186 -1.08 3.21 -18.04
N VAL A 187 -1.41 2.25 -18.91
CA VAL A 187 -1.76 2.50 -20.32
C VAL A 187 -2.99 3.39 -20.43
N ALA A 188 -4.06 3.10 -19.66
CA ALA A 188 -5.25 3.94 -19.65
C ALA A 188 -4.92 5.40 -19.27
N ARG A 189 -4.17 5.62 -18.20
CA ARG A 189 -3.72 6.97 -17.80
C ARG A 189 -2.87 7.68 -18.86
N ALA A 190 -2.06 6.93 -19.62
CA ALA A 190 -1.26 7.49 -20.70
C ALA A 190 -2.13 7.87 -21.90
N GLN A 191 -3.10 7.02 -22.27
CA GLN A 191 -4.07 7.28 -23.32
C GLN A 191 -4.96 8.50 -22.99
N ASP A 192 -5.39 8.63 -21.73
CA ASP A 192 -6.15 9.79 -21.25
C ASP A 192 -5.34 11.09 -21.43
N ARG A 193 -4.04 11.06 -21.11
CA ARG A 193 -3.14 12.22 -21.30
C ARG A 193 -2.97 12.57 -22.77
N VAL A 194 -2.75 11.59 -23.63
CA VAL A 194 -2.64 11.81 -25.09
C VAL A 194 -3.94 12.39 -25.64
N THR A 195 -5.09 11.88 -25.19
CA THR A 195 -6.41 12.39 -25.62
C THR A 195 -6.61 13.83 -25.18
N ALA A 196 -6.26 14.17 -23.93
CA ALA A 196 -6.32 15.54 -23.43
C ALA A 196 -5.39 16.48 -24.21
N GLU A 197 -4.17 16.04 -24.55
CA GLU A 197 -3.23 16.81 -25.37
C GLU A 197 -3.73 17.03 -26.80
N LEU A 198 -4.31 16.01 -27.44
CA LEU A 198 -4.91 16.13 -28.77
C LEU A 198 -6.10 17.09 -28.77
N LEU A 199 -6.98 17.01 -27.76
CA LEU A 199 -8.09 17.95 -27.58
C LEU A 199 -7.59 19.38 -27.34
N ALA A 200 -6.51 19.57 -26.58
CA ALA A 200 -5.90 20.89 -26.39
C ALA A 200 -5.30 21.45 -27.69
N ILE A 201 -4.66 20.61 -28.51
CA ILE A 201 -4.15 20.99 -29.83
C ILE A 201 -5.33 21.36 -30.76
N GLU A 202 -6.40 20.58 -30.78
CA GLU A 202 -7.60 20.90 -31.59
C GLU A 202 -8.24 22.21 -31.13
N ALA A 203 -8.38 22.43 -29.82
CA ALA A 203 -8.89 23.68 -29.26
C ALA A 203 -8.01 24.88 -29.64
N SER A 204 -6.68 24.71 -29.68
CA SER A 204 -5.76 25.78 -30.12
C SER A 204 -5.85 26.10 -31.62
N ARG A 205 -6.26 25.12 -32.45
CA ARG A 205 -6.38 25.29 -33.91
C ARG A 205 -7.73 25.87 -34.32
N ARG A 206 -8.79 25.65 -33.52
CA ARG A 206 -10.09 26.24 -33.78
C ARG A 206 -9.99 27.72 -33.40
N PRO A 207 -10.04 28.68 -34.35
CA PRO A 207 -10.18 30.08 -33.98
C PRO A 207 -11.43 30.20 -33.09
N PRO A 208 -11.45 31.06 -32.07
CA PRO A 208 -12.61 31.23 -31.20
C PRO A 208 -13.81 31.62 -32.07
N VAL A 209 -14.64 30.62 -32.42
CA VAL A 209 -15.82 30.80 -33.25
C VAL A 209 -16.82 31.53 -32.35
N GLY A 210 -16.86 32.85 -32.50
CA GLY A 210 -17.73 33.71 -31.74
C GLY A 210 -17.39 33.71 -30.25
N THR A 211 -16.28 34.34 -29.87
CA THR A 211 -16.41 35.29 -28.76
C THR A 211 -17.46 36.29 -29.23
N VAL A 212 -18.73 36.03 -28.92
CA VAL A 212 -19.77 37.05 -28.91
C VAL A 212 -19.13 38.16 -28.10
N ALA A 213 -18.76 39.25 -28.75
CA ALA A 213 -18.11 40.35 -28.08
C ALA A 213 -19.03 40.73 -26.93
N ALA A 214 -18.56 40.57 -25.70
CA ALA A 214 -19.27 41.03 -24.50
C ALA A 214 -19.40 42.58 -24.46
N ASN A 215 -19.21 43.24 -25.60
CA ASN A 215 -19.25 44.69 -25.78
C ASN A 215 -20.58 45.20 -26.38
N ASP A 216 -21.53 44.31 -26.76
CA ASP A 216 -22.84 44.76 -27.29
C ASP A 216 -24.03 44.51 -26.35
N VAL A 217 -23.81 43.99 -25.14
CA VAL A 217 -24.80 44.19 -24.07
C VAL A 217 -24.48 45.53 -23.43
N ALA A 218 -24.95 46.60 -24.07
CA ALA A 218 -25.07 47.89 -23.42
C ALA A 218 -25.74 47.67 -22.05
N PRO A 219 -25.16 48.12 -20.94
CA PRO A 219 -25.86 48.14 -19.68
C PRO A 219 -27.07 49.05 -19.88
N THR A 220 -28.24 48.46 -20.12
CA THR A 220 -29.50 49.16 -20.00
C THR A 220 -29.55 49.68 -18.58
N ALA A 221 -29.21 50.96 -18.42
CA ALA A 221 -29.36 51.69 -17.18
C ALA A 221 -30.85 51.70 -16.87
N LEU A 222 -31.29 50.76 -16.02
CA LEU A 222 -32.56 50.89 -15.34
C LEU A 222 -32.50 52.18 -14.52
N PRO A 223 -33.45 53.11 -14.70
CA PRO A 223 -33.50 54.33 -13.88
C PRO A 223 -33.62 53.93 -12.41
N GLY A 224 -32.74 54.51 -11.60
CA GLY A 224 -32.51 54.15 -10.22
C GLY A 224 -33.75 54.27 -9.35
N ASN A 225 -33.99 53.22 -8.57
CA ASN A 225 -34.78 53.31 -7.36
C ASN A 225 -33.77 53.36 -6.18
N PRO A 226 -33.58 54.50 -5.51
CA PRO A 226 -32.67 54.60 -4.39
C PRO A 226 -33.34 53.96 -3.16
N GLY A 227 -33.09 52.68 -2.89
CA GLY A 227 -33.58 52.10 -1.64
C GLY A 227 -33.56 50.59 -1.42
N GLU A 228 -32.92 49.77 -2.26
CA GLU A 228 -32.95 48.31 -2.02
C GLU A 228 -31.56 47.67 -2.16
N ALA A 229 -30.98 47.34 -1.00
CA ALA A 229 -29.77 46.55 -0.88
C ALA A 229 -30.07 45.09 -1.26
N LEU A 230 -29.90 44.77 -2.55
CA LEU A 230 -30.02 43.41 -3.05
C LEU A 230 -28.70 42.65 -2.89
N LEU A 231 -28.78 41.54 -2.16
CA LEU A 231 -27.73 40.53 -2.01
C LEU A 231 -27.32 39.95 -3.38
N PRO A 232 -26.06 39.55 -3.57
CA PRO A 232 -25.62 38.91 -4.81
C PRO A 232 -26.22 37.50 -4.91
N VAL A 233 -27.23 37.34 -5.78
CA VAL A 233 -27.66 36.02 -6.23
C VAL A 233 -26.65 35.53 -7.26
N HIS A 234 -25.73 34.68 -6.82
CA HIS A 234 -24.95 33.83 -7.73
C HIS A 234 -25.90 32.80 -8.35
N ALA A 235 -26.37 33.08 -9.57
CA ALA A 235 -26.98 32.09 -10.41
C ALA A 235 -25.92 31.06 -10.81
N ALA A 236 -25.99 29.87 -10.20
CA ALA A 236 -25.23 28.72 -10.64
C ALA A 236 -25.64 28.37 -12.09
N PRO A 237 -24.70 28.07 -12.99
CA PRO A 237 -25.06 27.59 -14.32
C PRO A 237 -25.79 26.26 -14.19
N ASP A 238 -26.94 26.14 -14.86
CA ASP A 238 -27.69 24.90 -15.03
C ASP A 238 -26.78 23.87 -15.73
N VAL A 239 -26.15 23.00 -14.96
CA VAL A 239 -25.48 21.81 -15.45
C VAL A 239 -26.57 20.81 -15.76
N VAL A 240 -27.06 20.83 -17.01
CA VAL A 240 -27.91 19.77 -17.54
C VAL A 240 -27.16 18.44 -17.38
N PRO A 241 -27.70 17.44 -16.67
CA PRO A 241 -27.06 16.14 -16.54
C PRO A 241 -26.89 15.51 -17.92
N ARG A 242 -25.65 15.46 -18.42
CA ARG A 242 -25.32 14.71 -19.62
C ARG A 242 -25.41 13.23 -19.27
N GLU A 243 -26.49 12.61 -19.70
CA GLU A 243 -26.75 11.18 -19.61
C GLU A 243 -25.54 10.41 -20.18
N ALA A 244 -24.85 9.68 -19.30
CA ALA A 244 -23.71 8.86 -19.69
C ALA A 244 -24.20 7.76 -20.63
N PRO A 245 -23.58 7.54 -21.81
CA PRO A 245 -23.95 6.43 -22.66
C PRO A 245 -23.65 5.13 -21.89
N GLN A 246 -24.71 4.43 -21.48
CA GLN A 246 -24.62 3.03 -21.10
C GLN A 246 -24.06 2.28 -22.30
N ALA A 247 -22.79 1.90 -22.22
CA ALA A 247 -22.20 0.95 -23.13
C ALA A 247 -22.98 -0.36 -22.98
N ALA A 248 -23.89 -0.60 -23.93
CA ALA A 248 -24.55 -1.86 -24.13
C ALA A 248 -23.47 -2.93 -24.27
N LEU A 249 -23.38 -3.80 -23.27
CA LEU A 249 -22.61 -5.03 -23.34
C LEU A 249 -23.43 -6.01 -24.19
N ASP A 250 -23.37 -5.84 -25.50
CA ASP A 250 -23.99 -6.76 -26.44
C ASP A 250 -23.27 -8.11 -26.44
N ALA A 251 -24.06 -9.13 -26.10
CA ALA A 251 -24.10 -10.45 -26.73
C ALA A 251 -22.78 -11.21 -26.98
N ALA A 252 -22.39 -12.02 -26.00
CA ALA A 252 -21.70 -13.27 -26.30
C ALA A 252 -22.73 -14.31 -26.80
N PRO A 253 -22.49 -15.00 -27.94
CA PRO A 253 -23.41 -16.03 -28.41
C PRO A 253 -23.36 -17.25 -27.49
N ARG A 254 -24.50 -17.54 -26.86
CA ARG A 254 -24.75 -18.84 -26.22
C ARG A 254 -24.86 -19.89 -27.32
N GLY A 255 -23.82 -20.71 -27.45
CA GLY A 255 -23.88 -21.96 -28.21
C GLY A 255 -24.87 -22.90 -27.54
N ALA A 256 -26.06 -23.01 -28.13
CA ALA A 256 -26.99 -24.09 -27.88
C ALA A 256 -26.42 -25.39 -28.49
N GLY A 257 -26.16 -26.37 -27.62
CA GLY A 257 -25.82 -27.73 -27.98
C GLY A 257 -26.58 -28.68 -27.05
N THR A 258 -27.85 -28.89 -27.37
CA THR A 258 -28.73 -29.92 -26.82
C THR A 258 -28.31 -31.31 -27.30
N ALA A 259 -28.07 -32.24 -26.37
CA ALA A 259 -28.49 -33.64 -26.51
C ALA A 259 -28.42 -34.36 -25.14
N PRO A 260 -29.53 -34.93 -24.64
CA PRO A 260 -29.57 -35.79 -23.47
C PRO A 260 -29.53 -37.28 -23.88
N ALA A 261 -28.78 -38.11 -23.15
CA ALA A 261 -28.95 -39.55 -23.17
C ALA A 261 -28.62 -40.16 -21.80
N ASP A 262 -29.67 -40.75 -21.24
CA ASP A 262 -29.91 -41.61 -20.08
C ASP A 262 -28.81 -42.09 -19.09
N PRO A 263 -29.21 -42.30 -17.82
CA PRO A 263 -28.47 -43.05 -16.81
C PRO A 263 -29.00 -44.49 -16.62
N ALA A 264 -28.13 -45.51 -16.59
CA ALA A 264 -28.36 -46.76 -15.83
C ALA A 264 -27.18 -47.75 -15.86
N HIS A 265 -26.83 -48.25 -14.67
CA HIS A 265 -26.27 -49.57 -14.34
C HIS A 265 -24.86 -50.02 -14.81
N SER A 266 -23.91 -50.04 -13.86
CA SER A 266 -23.30 -51.27 -13.28
C SER A 266 -22.05 -50.87 -12.49
N ALA A 267 -22.09 -50.93 -11.16
CA ALA A 267 -21.82 -52.11 -10.35
C ALA A 267 -20.35 -52.53 -10.38
N ALA A 268 -19.75 -52.46 -9.19
CA ALA A 268 -18.48 -53.03 -8.82
C ALA A 268 -18.40 -54.52 -9.19
N GLN A 269 -17.24 -54.97 -9.66
CA GLN A 269 -16.52 -56.16 -9.15
C GLN A 269 -15.25 -56.47 -9.96
N ASP A 270 -14.34 -57.12 -9.26
CA ASP A 270 -13.30 -58.03 -9.74
C ASP A 270 -11.93 -57.50 -10.19
N ALA A 271 -11.11 -57.43 -9.14
CA ALA A 271 -9.72 -57.87 -9.06
C ALA A 271 -9.34 -59.10 -9.92
N THR A 272 -8.03 -59.15 -10.19
CA THR A 272 -7.14 -60.30 -10.43
C THR A 272 -6.68 -60.63 -11.88
N ARG A 273 -5.36 -60.44 -12.07
CA ARG A 273 -4.36 -61.43 -12.54
C ARG A 273 -4.03 -61.54 -14.05
N ALA A 274 -2.84 -61.02 -14.37
CA ALA A 274 -1.75 -61.65 -15.16
C ALA A 274 -0.49 -60.78 -14.89
N VAL A 275 0.60 -61.19 -14.23
CA VAL A 275 1.51 -62.36 -14.28
C VAL A 275 2.21 -62.54 -15.63
N VAL A 276 3.56 -62.56 -15.54
CA VAL A 276 4.64 -62.95 -16.50
C VAL A 276 5.53 -61.73 -16.84
N GLY A 277 6.82 -61.64 -16.53
CA GLY A 277 7.84 -62.52 -15.91
C GLY A 277 8.97 -61.63 -15.35
N SER A 278 9.70 -61.97 -14.29
CA SER A 278 10.67 -63.07 -14.06
C SER A 278 12.09 -62.49 -13.98
N THR A 279 12.68 -62.63 -12.77
CA THR A 279 14.12 -62.84 -12.42
C THR A 279 15.17 -61.89 -12.97
N ASP A 280 16.29 -61.56 -12.33
CA ASP A 280 17.08 -61.88 -11.13
C ASP A 280 18.02 -60.64 -11.05
N GLU A 281 18.62 -60.15 -9.99
CA GLU A 281 19.54 -60.78 -9.05
C GLU A 281 19.99 -59.63 -8.13
N ALA A 282 19.99 -59.85 -6.81
CA ALA A 282 20.78 -59.05 -5.89
C ALA A 282 22.16 -59.72 -5.75
N PRO A 283 23.23 -58.99 -5.37
CA PRO A 283 23.46 -58.94 -3.94
C PRO A 283 24.00 -57.61 -3.40
N ALA A 284 23.81 -57.48 -2.09
CA ALA A 284 24.34 -56.46 -1.21
C ALA A 284 25.88 -56.36 -1.24
N ARG A 285 26.40 -55.14 -1.06
CA ARG A 285 27.71 -54.91 -0.44
C ARG A 285 27.66 -53.76 0.55
N THR A 286 27.98 -54.13 1.79
CA THR A 286 28.27 -53.31 2.96
C THR A 286 29.76 -52.94 2.96
N GLY A 287 30.13 -51.83 3.59
CA GLY A 287 31.51 -51.46 3.98
C GLY A 287 32.15 -50.45 3.02
N ALA A 288 32.35 -49.18 3.41
CA ALA A 288 33.42 -48.69 4.28
C ALA A 288 34.80 -48.69 3.61
N ASP A 289 35.40 -47.49 3.63
CA ASP A 289 36.81 -47.14 3.45
C ASP A 289 37.40 -46.79 2.07
N LEU A 290 38.17 -45.69 2.13
CA LEU A 290 39.19 -45.14 1.22
C LEU A 290 38.67 -44.35 0.01
N ALA A 291 38.68 -43.01 0.02
CA ALA A 291 39.86 -42.13 -0.07
C ALA A 291 40.71 -42.35 -1.33
N GLU A 292 40.29 -41.80 -2.48
CA GLU A 292 41.22 -41.37 -3.53
C GLU A 292 40.58 -40.34 -4.48
N GLN A 293 41.00 -39.09 -4.33
CA GLN A 293 41.53 -38.28 -5.42
C GLN A 293 40.80 -38.30 -6.79
N ALA A 294 39.92 -37.31 -7.01
CA ALA A 294 39.63 -36.83 -8.36
C ALA A 294 39.49 -35.30 -8.34
N THR A 295 40.65 -34.68 -8.54
CA THR A 295 40.88 -33.27 -8.86
C THR A 295 40.02 -32.85 -10.06
N ALA A 296 38.99 -32.03 -9.85
CA ALA A 296 38.27 -31.35 -10.91
C ALA A 296 38.67 -29.86 -10.97
N PRO A 297 38.80 -29.28 -12.17
CA PRO A 297 39.63 -28.10 -12.42
C PRO A 297 38.97 -26.79 -11.96
N HIS A 298 39.81 -25.94 -11.36
CA HIS A 298 39.51 -24.55 -11.02
C HIS A 298 39.05 -23.74 -12.25
N PRO A 299 37.96 -22.95 -12.14
CA PRO A 299 37.65 -21.95 -13.14
C PRO A 299 38.68 -20.81 -13.12
N PRO A 300 39.07 -20.27 -14.30
CA PRO A 300 40.15 -19.30 -14.40
C PRO A 300 39.84 -17.99 -13.68
N LYS A 301 40.87 -17.50 -12.99
CA LYS A 301 40.95 -16.22 -12.27
C LYS A 301 40.45 -15.08 -13.17
N ARG A 302 39.35 -14.47 -12.74
CA ARG A 302 38.82 -13.22 -13.29
C ARG A 302 39.85 -12.10 -13.07
N PRO A 303 40.24 -11.34 -14.09
CA PRO A 303 41.25 -10.30 -13.95
C PRO A 303 40.78 -9.17 -13.02
N THR A 304 41.65 -8.87 -12.06
CA THR A 304 41.61 -7.75 -11.12
C THR A 304 41.50 -6.43 -11.88
N LYS A 305 40.30 -5.86 -11.96
CA LYS A 305 40.10 -4.46 -12.37
C LYS A 305 40.48 -3.54 -11.21
N GLN A 306 41.72 -3.09 -11.30
CA GLN A 306 42.22 -1.72 -11.07
C GLN A 306 41.26 -0.76 -10.33
N PRO A 307 41.67 -0.18 -9.18
CA PRO A 307 40.92 0.88 -8.52
C PRO A 307 41.04 2.17 -9.35
N ALA A 308 39.97 2.53 -10.04
CA ALA A 308 39.83 3.85 -10.62
C ALA A 308 39.54 4.86 -9.50
N THR A 309 40.57 5.56 -9.05
CA THR A 309 40.48 6.81 -8.30
C THR A 309 39.84 7.87 -9.19
N ARG A 310 38.52 7.85 -9.29
CA ARG A 310 37.77 8.95 -9.90
C ARG A 310 37.69 10.09 -8.89
N SER A 311 38.74 10.91 -8.87
CA SER A 311 38.71 12.27 -8.34
C SER A 311 37.55 12.99 -9.03
N ASN A 312 36.45 13.16 -8.32
CA ASN A 312 35.32 13.98 -8.77
C ASN A 312 35.75 15.44 -8.57
N ARG A 313 36.64 15.90 -9.45
CA ARG A 313 37.08 17.28 -9.56
C ARG A 313 35.83 18.09 -9.90
N GLY A 314 35.38 18.89 -8.94
CA GLY A 314 34.16 19.66 -9.02
C GLY A 314 34.05 20.40 -10.35
N VAL A 315 32.99 20.08 -11.09
CA VAL A 315 32.41 21.04 -12.02
C VAL A 315 31.90 22.18 -11.15
N ALA A 316 32.62 23.30 -11.17
CA ALA A 316 32.16 24.53 -10.57
C ALA A 316 30.84 24.91 -11.24
N VAL A 317 29.73 24.64 -10.56
CA VAL A 317 28.42 25.16 -10.96
C VAL A 317 28.56 26.68 -10.96
N PRO A 318 28.35 27.37 -12.09
CA PRO A 318 28.47 28.81 -12.16
C PRO A 318 27.54 29.44 -11.11
N ARG A 319 28.12 30.29 -10.25
CA ARG A 319 27.46 30.98 -9.12
C ARG A 319 26.38 31.99 -9.56
N VAL A 320 25.95 31.95 -10.83
CA VAL A 320 25.12 32.97 -11.49
C VAL A 320 23.66 32.55 -11.62
N ALA A 321 23.30 31.32 -11.26
CA ALA A 321 21.90 30.87 -11.18
C ALA A 321 21.38 30.76 -9.73
N ARG A 322 21.86 31.62 -8.82
CA ARG A 322 21.12 31.91 -7.59
C ARG A 322 19.95 32.81 -7.99
N ALA A 323 18.96 32.22 -8.65
CA ALA A 323 17.68 32.84 -8.89
C ALA A 323 17.22 33.46 -7.57
N THR A 324 16.89 34.75 -7.61
CA THR A 324 16.26 35.50 -6.53
C THR A 324 15.06 34.70 -6.05
N ARG A 325 15.27 33.91 -4.98
CA ARG A 325 14.20 33.20 -4.30
C ARG A 325 13.20 34.28 -3.88
N PRO A 326 11.94 34.23 -4.33
CA PRO A 326 10.95 35.22 -3.92
C PRO A 326 10.93 35.28 -2.40
N ALA A 327 10.76 36.50 -1.87
CA ALA A 327 10.73 36.71 -0.44
C ALA A 327 9.71 35.74 0.21
N PRO A 328 10.02 35.18 1.38
CA PRO A 328 9.13 34.22 2.02
C PRO A 328 7.77 34.89 2.28
N ARG A 329 6.69 34.33 1.71
CA ARG A 329 5.32 34.80 1.93
C ARG A 329 4.97 34.72 3.41
N THR A 330 4.29 35.75 3.90
CA THR A 330 3.81 35.81 5.29
C THR A 330 2.61 34.89 5.49
N ASP A 331 2.32 34.47 6.72
CA ASP A 331 1.15 33.62 7.00
C ASP A 331 -0.16 34.33 6.63
N ALA A 332 -0.21 35.66 6.73
CA ALA A 332 -1.37 36.46 6.34
C ALA A 332 -1.65 36.41 4.83
N GLU A 333 -0.61 36.50 3.99
CA GLU A 333 -0.74 36.38 2.53
C GLU A 333 -1.20 34.97 2.13
N LEU A 334 -0.68 33.95 2.79
CA LEU A 334 -1.05 32.56 2.51
C LEU A 334 -2.49 32.26 2.94
N LEU A 335 -2.97 32.87 4.03
CA LEU A 335 -4.37 32.78 4.44
C LEU A 335 -5.29 33.50 3.45
N ALA A 336 -4.90 34.68 2.95
CA ALA A 336 -5.66 35.37 1.92
C ALA A 336 -5.80 34.55 0.62
N VAL A 337 -4.78 33.77 0.26
CA VAL A 337 -4.86 32.82 -0.87
C VAL A 337 -5.83 31.68 -0.59
N LEU A 338 -5.87 31.16 0.64
CA LEU A 338 -6.85 30.13 1.04
C LEU A 338 -8.28 30.69 1.10
N ASP A 339 -8.46 31.92 1.61
CA ASP A 339 -9.75 32.61 1.64
C ASP A 339 -10.27 32.83 0.21
N ALA A 340 -9.37 33.16 -0.75
CA ALA A 340 -9.72 33.30 -2.17
C ALA A 340 -10.10 31.97 -2.85
N LEU A 341 -9.66 30.84 -2.31
CA LEU A 341 -10.06 29.49 -2.79
C LEU A 341 -11.46 29.09 -2.28
N GLY A 342 -11.98 29.73 -1.22
CA GLY A 342 -13.31 29.45 -0.67
C GLY A 342 -13.52 27.96 -0.36
N ASP A 343 -14.65 27.40 -0.82
CA ASP A 343 -15.02 26.01 -0.58
C ASP A 343 -14.04 24.99 -1.17
N ALA A 344 -13.29 25.37 -2.22
CA ALA A 344 -12.26 24.50 -2.80
C ALA A 344 -11.11 24.24 -1.82
N ALA A 345 -10.86 25.16 -0.88
CA ALA A 345 -9.85 24.96 0.16
C ALA A 345 -10.20 23.82 1.12
N ALA A 346 -11.50 23.56 1.37
CA ALA A 346 -11.95 22.47 2.23
C ALA A 346 -11.70 21.08 1.63
N GLY A 347 -11.61 20.98 0.30
CA GLY A 347 -11.28 19.75 -0.42
C GLY A 347 -9.78 19.46 -0.54
N LEU A 348 -8.91 20.40 -0.18
CA LEU A 348 -7.46 20.23 -0.29
C LEU A 348 -6.92 19.32 0.82
N SER A 349 -6.28 18.23 0.43
CA SER A 349 -5.42 17.48 1.34
C SER A 349 -4.23 18.34 1.81
N VAL A 350 -3.65 18.05 2.99
CA VAL A 350 -2.49 18.77 3.53
C VAL A 350 -1.34 18.86 2.51
N ARG A 351 -1.08 17.77 1.76
CA ARG A 351 -0.06 17.75 0.70
C ARG A 351 -0.45 18.61 -0.50
N GLY A 352 -1.74 18.61 -0.87
CA GLY A 352 -2.28 19.46 -1.92
C GLY A 352 -2.13 20.95 -1.58
N ALA A 353 -2.49 21.36 -0.37
CA ALA A 353 -2.31 22.72 0.11
C ALA A 353 -0.82 23.12 0.20
N ALA A 354 0.05 22.22 0.67
CA ALA A 354 1.50 22.44 0.71
C ALA A 354 2.09 22.70 -0.69
N GLY A 355 1.67 21.91 -1.69
CA GLY A 355 2.06 22.10 -3.08
C GLY A 355 1.52 23.39 -3.68
N HIS A 356 0.24 23.71 -3.43
CA HIS A 356 -0.40 24.92 -3.97
C HIS A 356 0.19 26.21 -3.40
N LEU A 357 0.56 26.21 -2.12
CA LEU A 357 1.12 27.36 -1.41
C LEU A 357 2.67 27.43 -1.47
N GLU A 358 3.32 26.42 -2.06
CA GLU A 358 4.79 26.26 -2.08
C GLU A 358 5.44 26.30 -0.68
N ILE A 359 4.76 25.73 0.31
CA ILE A 359 5.23 25.65 1.71
C ILE A 359 5.36 24.20 2.19
N GLY A 360 6.04 23.99 3.33
CA GLY A 360 6.12 22.67 3.95
C GLY A 360 4.78 22.18 4.52
N GLU A 361 4.57 20.87 4.55
CA GLU A 361 3.33 20.22 5.02
C GLU A 361 2.92 20.64 6.45
N THR A 362 3.88 20.85 7.36
CA THR A 362 3.61 21.31 8.73
C THR A 362 3.01 22.70 8.77
N ARG A 363 3.52 23.63 7.95
CA ARG A 363 3.01 25.00 7.85
C ARG A 363 1.65 25.01 7.17
N ALA A 364 1.47 24.22 6.11
CA ALA A 364 0.18 24.05 5.43
C ALA A 364 -0.91 23.50 6.37
N LYS A 365 -0.60 22.51 7.20
CA LYS A 365 -1.54 21.97 8.21
C LYS A 365 -1.98 23.04 9.20
N ARG A 366 -1.05 23.88 9.68
CA ARG A 366 -1.37 24.98 10.60
C ARG A 366 -2.32 25.99 9.94
N LEU A 367 -2.03 26.40 8.71
CA LEU A 367 -2.84 27.36 7.96
C LEU A 367 -4.25 26.83 7.62
N LEU A 368 -4.37 25.55 7.23
CA LEU A 368 -5.69 24.94 7.00
C LEU A 368 -6.53 24.88 8.28
N THR A 369 -5.89 24.60 9.42
CA THR A 369 -6.59 24.58 10.73
C THR A 369 -7.06 25.99 11.11
N GLU A 370 -6.22 27.01 10.89
CA GLU A 370 -6.56 28.41 11.15
C GLU A 370 -7.69 28.91 10.23
N HIS A 371 -7.62 28.59 8.93
CA HIS A 371 -8.67 28.90 7.95
C HIS A 371 -10.02 28.26 8.33
N ALA A 372 -10.01 26.99 8.73
CA ALA A 372 -11.23 26.29 9.18
C ALA A 372 -11.83 26.95 10.45
N ALA A 373 -10.99 27.40 11.39
CA ALA A 373 -11.44 28.10 12.59
C ALA A 373 -12.09 29.46 12.27
N ARG A 374 -11.55 30.20 11.28
CA ARG A 374 -12.13 31.48 10.82
C ARG A 374 -13.51 31.30 10.20
N GLY A 375 -13.70 30.28 9.37
CA GLY A 375 -15.00 29.98 8.76
C GLY A 375 -16.09 29.57 9.76
N GLN A 376 -15.72 28.93 10.87
CA GLN A 376 -16.67 28.58 11.94
C GLN A 376 -17.08 29.80 12.78
N ALA A 377 -16.17 30.74 13.02
CA ALA A 377 -16.46 31.95 13.81
C ALA A 377 -17.53 32.84 13.13
N SER A 378 -17.49 32.97 11.80
CA SER A 378 -18.48 33.74 11.03
C SER A 378 -19.90 33.19 11.12
N LEU A 379 -20.07 31.87 11.36
CA LEU A 379 -21.40 31.25 11.49
C LEU A 379 -22.01 31.45 12.89
N SER A 380 -21.19 31.71 13.91
CA SER A 380 -21.66 31.84 15.30
C SER A 380 -22.21 33.22 15.68
N LEU A 381 -22.00 34.24 14.83
CA LEU A 381 -22.38 35.62 15.08
C LEU A 381 -23.74 36.04 14.49
N VAL A 382 -24.41 35.15 13.75
CA VAL A 382 -25.82 35.33 13.36
C VAL A 382 -26.70 34.86 14.52
N LYS A 383 -26.63 35.59 15.64
CA LYS A 383 -27.56 35.42 16.76
C LYS A 383 -28.85 36.17 16.40
N THR A 384 -29.92 35.40 16.22
CA THR A 384 -31.30 35.83 16.01
C THR A 384 -31.72 36.96 16.96
N GLU A 385 -31.60 38.22 16.51
CA GLU A 385 -32.33 39.37 17.04
C GLU A 385 -33.64 39.54 16.28
N THR A 386 -34.64 38.69 16.57
CA THR A 386 -36.05 39.00 16.27
C THR A 386 -36.94 38.19 17.20
N ALA A 387 -37.28 38.76 18.36
CA ALA A 387 -38.51 38.46 19.08
C ALA A 387 -38.74 39.53 20.17
N SER A 388 -39.39 40.62 19.81
CA SER A 388 -40.23 41.44 20.70
C SER A 388 -41.29 42.13 19.87
#